data_AF-A0A9E3DE62-F1
#
_entry.id   AF-A0A9E3DE62-F1
#
_cell.length_a   1.000
_cell.length_b   1.000
_cell.length_c   1.000
_cell.angle_alpha   90.00
_cell.angle_beta   90.00
_cell.angle_gamma   90.00
#
_symmetry.space_group_name_H-M   'P 1'
#
loop_
_entity.id
_entity.type
_entity.pdbx_description
1 polymer ?
#
loop_
_entity_poly.entity_id
_entity_poly.type
_entity_poly.pdbx_seq_one_letter_code
_entity_poly.pdbx_strand_id
1 'polypeptide(L)'
;AFLRREPERALRILTTRAGTVQGRLVAAIENLLNDEVAQGNLRSRLPLRDLAYLIVRIVESFLYAEYITGEDPDIAMAELAVGALLGRHDSDSD
;
A
#
# COMPACT_ATOMS: atom_id res chain seq x y z
N ALA A 1 4.69 -5.29 -20.30
CA ALA A 1 4.66 -6.47 -21.20
C ALA A 1 3.95 -7.68 -20.58
N PHE A 2 4.18 -8.03 -19.30
CA PHE A 2 3.52 -9.18 -18.66
C PHE A 2 2.11 -8.89 -18.13
N LEU A 3 1.91 -7.79 -17.39
CA LEU A 3 0.59 -7.35 -16.87
C LEU A 3 -0.50 -7.29 -17.94
N ARG A 4 -0.19 -6.73 -19.12
CA ARG A 4 -1.13 -6.65 -20.25
C ARG A 4 -1.37 -8.00 -20.97
N ARG A 5 -0.44 -8.96 -20.88
CA ARG A 5 -0.53 -10.24 -21.60
C ARG A 5 -1.22 -11.32 -20.78
N GLU A 6 -0.99 -11.33 -19.47
CA GLU A 6 -1.53 -12.34 -18.54
C GLU A 6 -1.95 -11.68 -17.22
N PRO A 7 -3.00 -10.82 -17.23
CA PRO A 7 -3.34 -9.96 -16.09
C PRO A 7 -3.65 -10.74 -14.81
N GLU A 8 -4.48 -11.79 -14.89
CA GLU A 8 -4.82 -12.61 -13.71
C GLU A 8 -3.58 -13.28 -13.10
N ARG A 9 -2.69 -13.80 -13.94
CA ARG A 9 -1.46 -14.46 -13.48
C ARG A 9 -0.47 -13.46 -12.90
N ALA A 10 -0.35 -12.30 -13.53
CA ALA A 10 0.50 -11.20 -13.05
C ALA A 10 0.01 -10.69 -11.70
N LEU A 11 -1.29 -10.39 -11.55
CA LEU A 11 -1.87 -9.95 -10.28
C LEU A 11 -1.69 -11.00 -9.18
N ARG A 12 -1.90 -12.29 -9.48
CA ARG A 12 -1.67 -13.36 -8.51
C ARG A 12 -0.22 -13.38 -8.01
N ILE A 13 0.76 -13.20 -8.89
CA ILE A 13 2.19 -13.20 -8.50
C ILE A 13 2.54 -11.93 -7.71
N LEU A 14 2.00 -10.77 -8.12
CA LEU A 14 2.37 -9.47 -7.56
C LEU A 14 1.71 -9.24 -6.18
N THR A 15 0.46 -9.66 -6.03
CA THR A 15 -0.41 -9.23 -4.92
C THR A 15 -0.82 -10.34 -3.96
N THR A 16 -0.32 -11.57 -4.17
CA THR A 16 -0.60 -12.71 -3.28
C THR A 16 0.67 -13.41 -2.85
N ARG A 17 0.56 -14.26 -1.81
CA ARG A 17 1.63 -15.14 -1.34
C ARG A 17 2.09 -16.19 -2.37
N ALA A 18 1.40 -16.34 -3.50
CA ALA A 18 1.89 -17.16 -4.61
C ALA A 18 3.20 -16.62 -5.20
N GLY A 19 3.49 -15.33 -5.00
CA GLY A 19 4.80 -14.72 -5.28
C GLY A 19 5.50 -14.25 -4.00
N THR A 20 6.79 -13.92 -4.16
CA THR A 20 7.62 -13.34 -3.08
C THR A 20 7.53 -11.82 -3.01
N VAL A 21 6.89 -11.17 -4.00
CA VAL A 21 6.84 -9.71 -4.15
C VAL A 21 6.05 -9.07 -3.00
N GLN A 22 4.84 -9.53 -2.75
CA GLN A 22 3.99 -8.98 -1.69
C GLN A 22 4.67 -9.03 -0.31
N GLY A 23 5.25 -10.18 0.04
CA GLY A 23 5.94 -10.33 1.32
C GLY A 23 7.15 -9.40 1.48
N ARG A 24 7.90 -9.18 0.40
CA ARG A 24 9.03 -8.23 0.38
C ARG A 24 8.57 -6.78 0.47
N LEU A 25 7.49 -6.44 -0.23
CA LEU A 25 6.94 -5.08 -0.21
C LEU A 25 6.42 -4.73 1.19
N VAL A 26 5.68 -5.65 1.83
CA VAL A 26 5.22 -5.46 3.21
C VAL A 26 6.41 -5.30 4.17
N ALA A 27 7.47 -6.11 4.04
CA ALA A 27 8.65 -5.97 4.88
C ALA A 27 9.39 -4.64 4.66
N ALA A 28 9.48 -4.17 3.42
CA ALA A 28 10.10 -2.88 3.11
C ALA A 28 9.32 -1.71 3.71
N ILE A 29 7.99 -1.72 3.60
CA ILE A 29 7.13 -0.70 4.22
C ILE A 29 7.20 -0.78 5.74
N GLU A 30 7.18 -1.98 6.33
CA GLU A 30 7.35 -2.16 7.77
C GLU A 30 8.67 -1.57 8.27
N ASN A 31 9.78 -1.77 7.56
CA ASN A 31 11.07 -1.17 7.92
C ASN A 31 11.00 0.36 7.90
N LEU A 32 10.39 0.96 6.88
CA LEU A 32 10.19 2.40 6.81
C LEU A 32 9.35 2.92 7.99
N LEU A 33 8.26 2.23 8.33
CA LEU A 33 7.43 2.60 9.48
C LEU A 33 8.19 2.49 10.81
N ASN A 34 9.06 1.49 10.95
CA ASN A 34 9.93 1.36 12.12
C ASN A 34 10.89 2.54 12.24
N ASP A 35 11.50 2.97 11.13
CA ASP A 35 12.42 4.11 11.11
C ASP A 35 11.71 5.40 11.54
N GLU A 36 10.49 5.64 11.04
CA GLU A 36 9.68 6.82 11.43
C GLU A 36 9.23 6.78 12.90
N VAL A 37 8.90 5.60 13.43
CA VAL A 37 8.60 5.44 14.86
C VAL A 37 9.83 5.67 15.72
N ALA A 38 11.00 5.15 15.31
CA ALA A 38 12.25 5.34 16.02
C ALA A 38 12.69 6.81 16.07
N GLN A 39 12.36 7.58 15.04
CA GLN A 39 12.57 9.03 14.97
C GLN A 39 11.49 9.83 15.72
N GLY A 40 10.41 9.20 16.15
CA GLY A 40 9.29 9.84 16.84
C GLY A 40 8.31 10.59 15.93
N ASN A 41 8.45 10.44 14.60
CA ASN A 41 7.60 11.08 13.59
C ASN A 41 6.24 10.39 13.43
N LEU A 42 6.17 9.11 13.79
CA LEU A 42 4.97 8.29 13.66
C LEU A 42 4.55 7.68 15.00
N ARG A 43 3.24 7.71 15.27
CA ARG A 43 2.63 6.94 16.35
C ARG A 43 1.51 6.07 15.77
N SER A 44 1.75 4.76 15.72
CA SER A 44 0.75 3.81 15.25
C SER A 44 -0.05 3.20 16.41
N ARG A 45 -1.36 3.05 16.22
CA ARG A 45 -2.23 2.25 17.10
C ARG A 45 -2.25 0.76 16.71
N LEU A 46 -1.76 0.43 15.52
CA LEU A 46 -1.67 -0.92 14.98
C LEU A 46 -0.23 -1.43 15.08
N PRO A 47 -0.03 -2.77 15.18
CA PRO A 47 1.27 -3.36 14.90
C PRO A 47 1.79 -2.91 13.53
N LEU A 48 3.06 -2.54 13.44
CA LEU A 48 3.63 -1.94 12.22
C LEU A 48 3.58 -2.89 11.02
N ARG A 49 3.71 -4.20 11.26
CA ARG A 49 3.50 -5.25 10.26
C ARG A 49 2.11 -5.19 9.63
N ASP A 50 1.08 -5.00 10.45
CA ASP A 50 -0.31 -4.96 10.01
C ASP A 50 -0.61 -3.65 9.29
N LEU A 51 -0.10 -2.53 9.80
CA LEU A 51 -0.17 -1.23 9.11
C LEU A 51 0.52 -1.28 7.73
N ALA A 52 1.70 -1.86 7.64
CA ALA A 52 2.42 -2.06 6.38
C ALA A 52 1.61 -2.92 5.41
N TYR A 53 1.01 -4.00 5.89
CA TYR A 53 0.13 -4.84 5.07
C TYR A 53 -1.06 -4.06 4.53
N LEU A 54 -1.73 -3.26 5.36
CA LEU A 54 -2.87 -2.43 4.93
C LEU A 54 -2.48 -1.38 3.89
N ILE A 55 -1.36 -0.67 4.11
CA ILE A 55 -0.83 0.30 3.15
C ILE A 55 -0.58 -0.35 1.79
N VAL A 56 0.10 -1.51 1.78
CA VAL A 56 0.35 -2.25 0.54
C VAL A 56 -0.95 -2.64 -0.16
N ARG A 57 -1.94 -3.15 0.58
CA ARG A 57 -3.23 -3.54 -0.01
C ARG A 57 -4.01 -2.37 -0.60
N ILE A 58 -3.96 -1.20 0.03
CA ILE A 58 -4.58 0.03 -0.48
C ILE A 58 -3.87 0.47 -1.76
N VAL A 59 -2.55 0.56 -1.74
CA VAL A 59 -1.78 0.95 -2.93
C VAL A 59 -2.05 -0.02 -4.08
N GLU A 60 -2.08 -1.34 -3.82
CA GLU A 60 -2.38 -2.35 -4.83
C GLU A 60 -3.79 -2.22 -5.41
N SER A 61 -4.81 -1.87 -4.61
CA SER A 61 -6.19 -1.75 -5.11
C SER A 61 -6.36 -0.60 -6.10
N PHE A 62 -5.62 0.49 -5.91
CA PHE A 62 -5.66 1.64 -6.80
C PHE A 62 -4.69 1.52 -7.98
N LEU A 63 -3.47 1.03 -7.74
CA LEU A 63 -2.46 0.84 -8.78
C LEU A 63 -2.90 -0.16 -9.85
N TYR A 64 -3.67 -1.18 -9.44
CA TYR A 64 -4.16 -2.22 -10.34
C TYR A 64 -5.66 -2.10 -10.64
N ALA A 65 -6.28 -0.94 -10.41
CA ALA A 65 -7.71 -0.71 -10.64
C ALA A 65 -8.14 -1.11 -12.06
N GLU A 66 -7.35 -0.78 -13.09
CA GLU A 66 -7.62 -1.14 -14.50
C GLU A 66 -7.83 -2.65 -14.67
N TYR A 67 -7.05 -3.45 -13.94
CA TYR A 67 -7.09 -4.91 -14.03
C TYR A 67 -8.07 -5.56 -13.07
N ILE A 68 -8.53 -4.85 -12.04
CA ILE A 68 -9.43 -5.36 -10.99
C ILE A 68 -10.88 -4.94 -11.28
N THR A 69 -11.12 -3.67 -11.58
CA THR A 69 -12.45 -3.06 -11.77
C THR A 69 -12.68 -2.56 -13.19
N GLY A 70 -11.62 -2.36 -13.99
CA GLY A 70 -11.70 -1.75 -15.32
C GLY A 70 -11.66 -0.23 -15.30
N GLU A 71 -11.47 0.37 -14.13
CA GLU A 71 -11.33 1.83 -13.95
C GLU A 71 -9.87 2.27 -14.07
N ASP A 72 -9.64 3.53 -14.41
CA ASP A 72 -8.27 4.06 -14.45
C ASP A 72 -7.64 4.07 -13.04
N PRO A 73 -6.32 3.82 -12.92
CA PRO A 73 -5.63 3.88 -11.64
C PRO A 73 -5.73 5.27 -10.98
N ASP A 74 -6.15 5.31 -9.71
CA ASP A 74 -6.24 6.54 -8.91
C ASP A 74 -5.20 6.56 -7.78
N ILE A 75 -3.99 6.98 -8.13
CA ILE A 75 -2.88 7.07 -7.18
C ILE A 75 -3.11 8.20 -6.16
N ALA A 76 -3.82 9.26 -6.54
CA ALA A 76 -4.10 10.36 -5.63
C ALA A 76 -4.99 9.89 -4.46
N MET A 77 -6.00 9.08 -4.75
CA MET A 77 -6.82 8.47 -3.71
C MET A 77 -6.02 7.47 -2.85
N ALA A 78 -5.09 6.72 -3.43
CA ALA A 78 -4.20 5.85 -2.65
C ALA A 78 -3.36 6.66 -1.64
N GLU A 79 -2.79 7.80 -2.06
CA GLU A 79 -2.02 8.70 -1.19
C GLU A 79 -2.87 9.26 -0.05
N LEU A 80 -4.09 9.73 -0.34
CA LEU A 80 -5.04 10.22 0.67
C LEU A 80 -5.40 9.14 1.68
N ALA A 81 -5.71 7.92 1.21
CA ALA A 81 -6.07 6.81 2.08
C ALA A 81 -4.90 6.37 2.98
N VAL A 82 -3.68 6.33 2.44
CA VAL A 82 -2.46 6.04 3.23
C VAL A 82 -2.20 7.16 4.24
N GLY A 83 -2.33 8.43 3.84
CA GLY A 83 -2.21 9.57 4.75
C GLY A 83 -3.18 9.50 5.92
N ALA A 84 -4.44 9.17 5.66
CA ALA A 84 -5.45 8.97 6.70
C ALA A 84 -5.09 7.84 7.67
N LEU A 85 -4.57 6.70 7.16
CA LEU A 85 -4.12 5.59 8.01
C LEU A 85 -2.92 5.94 8.89
N LEU A 86 -2.00 6.76 8.39
CA LEU A 86 -0.82 7.22 9.13
C LEU A 86 -1.17 8.29 10.17
N GLY A 87 -2.42 8.77 10.20
CA GLY A 87 -2.86 9.79 11.14
C GLY A 87 -2.46 11.20 10.71
N ARG A 88 -2.28 11.46 9.41
CA ARG A 88 -2.25 12.82 8.89
C ARG A 88 -3.63 13.42 9.14
N HIS A 89 -3.78 14.13 10.25
CA HIS A 89 -4.90 15.03 10.45
C HIS A 89 -4.65 16.19 9.49
N ASP A 90 -5.58 16.47 8.58
CA ASP A 90 -5.53 17.69 7.78
C ASP A 90 -5.43 18.86 8.77
N SER A 91 -4.22 19.41 8.84
CA SER A 91 -3.90 20.61 9.58
C SER A 91 -4.05 21.73 8.56
N ASP A 92 -5.28 21.96 8.10
CA ASP A 92 -5.68 23.12 7.30
C ASP A 92 -7.21 23.25 7.37
N SER A 93 -7.65 23.78 8.50
CA SER A 93 -8.94 24.43 8.67
C SER A 93 -8.76 25.40 9.83
N ASP A 94 -8.01 26.47 9.58
CA ASP A 94 -8.01 27.71 10.36
C ASP A 94 -8.27 28.87 9.39
#